data_AF-A0A1H5IK25-F1
#
_entry.id   AF-A0A1H5IK25-F1
#
_cell.length_a   1.000
_cell.length_b   1.000
_cell.length_c   1.000
_cell.angle_alpha   90.00
_cell.angle_beta   90.00
_cell.angle_gamma   90.00
#
_symmetry.space_group_name_H-M   'P 1'
#
loop_
_entity.id
_entity.type
_entity.pdbx_description
1 polymer ?
#
loop_
_entity_poly.entity_id
_entity_poly.type
_entity_poly.pdbx_seq_one_letter_code
_entity_poly.pdbx_strand_id
1 'polypeptide(L)'
;MTAATKANSSLSEIPSGIWALGFALNLMDFSSGMIDALLSVYLVTVLGTSMVRAGVIKGVTEATASITKIFSGALWDAAGPKGTFFAGACFALLAFAGLLAARGKIGLTIVE
;
A
#
# COMPACT_ATOMS: atom_id res chain seq x y z
N MET A 1 -55.97 10.05 14.51
CA MET A 1 -55.07 9.22 15.36
C MET A 1 -54.69 7.99 14.55
N THR A 2 -53.43 7.58 14.66
CA THR A 2 -52.73 6.44 14.00
C THR A 2 -52.33 6.70 12.54
N ALA A 3 -51.12 6.38 12.05
CA ALA A 3 -50.08 5.48 12.54
C ALA A 3 -48.69 6.07 12.20
N ALA A 4 -47.82 6.21 13.20
CA ALA A 4 -46.68 5.32 13.45
C ALA A 4 -45.45 5.62 12.55
N THR A 5 -44.53 6.39 13.15
CA THR A 5 -43.09 6.38 12.92
C THR A 5 -42.58 5.05 12.35
N LYS A 6 -41.94 5.09 11.17
CA LYS A 6 -41.06 4.02 10.70
C LYS A 6 -39.64 4.55 10.49
N ALA A 7 -39.04 5.01 11.59
CA ALA A 7 -37.60 5.12 11.71
C ALA A 7 -37.04 3.73 12.02
N ASN A 8 -36.63 2.95 11.00
CA ASN A 8 -35.51 2.00 11.08
C ASN A 8 -35.39 1.13 9.83
N SER A 9 -34.23 1.20 9.15
CA SER A 9 -33.41 0.06 8.66
C SER A 9 -32.39 0.47 7.57
N SER A 10 -31.64 1.56 7.74
CA SER A 10 -30.62 1.96 6.74
C SER A 10 -29.35 1.08 6.74
N LEU A 11 -29.25 0.08 7.63
CA LEU A 11 -28.13 -0.87 7.66
C LEU A 11 -28.35 -2.11 6.78
N SER A 12 -29.58 -2.36 6.31
CA SER A 12 -29.90 -3.54 5.50
C SER A 12 -29.82 -3.30 3.99
N GLU A 13 -29.62 -2.05 3.55
CA GLU A 13 -29.46 -1.70 2.13
C GLU A 13 -28.00 -1.71 1.66
N ILE A 14 -27.02 -1.91 2.56
CA ILE A 14 -25.61 -1.96 2.18
C ILE A 14 -25.35 -3.32 1.50
N PRO A 15 -24.93 -3.36 0.22
CA PRO A 15 -24.59 -4.59 -0.48
C PRO A 15 -23.57 -5.41 0.30
N SER A 16 -23.79 -6.74 0.38
CA SER A 16 -22.89 -7.66 1.09
C SER A 16 -21.43 -7.58 0.62
N GLY A 17 -21.21 -7.18 -0.64
CA GLY A 17 -19.88 -6.92 -1.19
C GLY A 17 -19.11 -5.81 -0.47
N ILE A 18 -19.78 -4.75 0.00
CA ILE A 18 -19.14 -3.66 0.77
C ILE A 18 -18.72 -4.17 2.15
N TRP A 19 -19.54 -5.01 2.77
CA TRP A 19 -19.18 -5.68 4.03
C TRP A 19 -17.99 -6.62 3.87
N ALA A 20 -17.98 -7.43 2.81
CA ALA A 20 -16.87 -8.33 2.51
C ALA A 20 -15.57 -7.54 2.21
N LEU A 21 -15.65 -6.49 1.38
CA LEU A 21 -14.50 -5.63 1.07
C LEU A 21 -14.02 -4.86 2.30
N GLY A 22 -14.92 -4.29 3.10
CA GLY A 22 -14.57 -3.58 4.32
C GLY A 22 -13.88 -4.48 5.34
N PHE A 23 -14.36 -5.72 5.51
CA PHE A 23 -13.70 -6.69 6.40
C PHE A 23 -12.33 -7.12 5.84
N ALA A 24 -12.25 -7.39 4.54
CA ALA A 24 -10.99 -7.76 3.88
C ALA A 24 -9.94 -6.64 3.98
N LEU A 25 -10.34 -5.38 3.75
CA LEU A 25 -9.48 -4.20 3.90
C LEU A 25 -9.03 -4.05 5.35
N ASN A 26 -9.95 -4.13 6.33
CA ASN A 26 -9.59 -4.03 7.73
C ASN A 26 -8.58 -5.11 8.17
N LEU A 27 -8.73 -6.35 7.68
CA LEU A 27 -7.75 -7.41 7.93
C LEU A 27 -6.40 -7.13 7.25
N MET A 28 -6.41 -6.60 6.02
CA MET A 28 -5.21 -6.19 5.28
C MET A 28 -4.49 -5.04 6.01
N ASP A 29 -5.21 -4.02 6.46
CA ASP A 29 -4.69 -2.87 7.20
C ASP A 29 -4.11 -3.31 8.56
N PHE A 30 -4.81 -4.17 9.29
CA PHE A 30 -4.29 -4.74 10.54
C PHE A 30 -2.99 -5.53 10.31
N SER A 31 -2.97 -6.41 9.31
CA SER A 31 -1.79 -7.22 8.99
C SER A 31 -0.59 -6.36 8.55
N SER A 32 -0.83 -5.38 7.67
CA SER A 32 0.23 -4.48 7.21
C SER A 32 0.79 -3.62 8.35
N GLY A 33 -0.06 -3.11 9.24
CA GLY A 33 0.37 -2.37 10.43
C GLY A 33 1.25 -3.21 11.37
N MET A 34 0.94 -4.50 11.54
CA MET A 34 1.78 -5.42 12.32
C MET A 34 3.16 -5.62 11.68
N ILE A 35 3.23 -5.83 10.37
CA ILE A 35 4.51 -6.00 9.64
C ILE A 35 5.35 -4.73 9.76
N ASP A 36 4.72 -3.57 9.62
CA ASP A 36 5.40 -2.28 9.70
C ASP A 36 5.96 -1.98 11.10
N ALA A 37 5.24 -2.39 12.14
CA ALA A 37 5.71 -2.29 13.52
C ALA A 37 6.90 -3.23 13.77
N LEU A 38 6.79 -4.48 13.30
CA LEU A 38 7.86 -5.47 13.40
C LEU A 38 9.13 -5.01 12.66
N LEU A 39 8.98 -4.47 11.45
CA LEU A 39 10.10 -3.92 10.67
C LEU A 39 10.78 -2.76 11.41
N SER A 40 10.00 -1.84 11.96
CA SER A 40 10.55 -0.70 12.72
C SER A 40 11.31 -1.15 13.96
N VAL A 41 10.80 -2.15 14.68
CA VAL A 41 11.48 -2.73 15.85
C VAL A 41 12.77 -3.45 15.43
N TYR A 42 12.75 -4.21 14.34
CA TYR A 42 13.93 -4.89 13.82
C TYR A 42 15.05 -3.92 13.41
N LEU A 43 14.70 -2.82 12.74
CA LEU A 43 15.67 -1.80 12.31
C LEU A 43 16.40 -1.14 13.49
N VAL A 44 15.70 -0.93 14.61
CA VAL A 44 16.28 -0.29 15.79
C VAL A 44 17.05 -1.29 16.66
N THR A 45 16.51 -2.51 16.84
CA THR A 45 17.09 -3.49 17.77
C THR A 45 18.22 -4.32 17.15
N VAL A 46 18.06 -4.77 15.90
CA VAL A 46 19.02 -5.67 15.25
C VAL A 46 20.04 -4.90 14.42
N LEU A 47 19.60 -3.93 13.64
CA LEU A 47 20.49 -3.11 12.80
C LEU A 47 21.16 -1.97 13.56
N GLY A 48 20.75 -1.68 14.81
CA GLY A 48 21.29 -0.59 15.61
C GLY A 48 21.05 0.80 15.01
N THR A 49 20.09 0.92 14.08
CA THR A 49 19.81 2.19 13.41
C THR A 49 19.18 3.16 14.41
N SER A 50 19.66 4.40 14.45
CA SER A 50 19.02 5.43 15.28
C SER A 50 17.54 5.56 14.94
N MET A 51 16.67 5.52 15.97
CA MET A 51 15.22 5.64 15.83
C MET A 51 14.82 6.91 15.06
N VAL A 52 15.59 7.99 15.21
CA VAL A 52 15.40 9.25 14.47
C VAL A 52 15.61 9.04 12.97
N ARG A 53 16.66 8.32 12.57
CA ARG A 53 16.99 8.10 11.16
C ARG A 53 15.98 7.18 10.47
N ALA A 54 15.57 6.10 11.14
CA ALA A 54 14.52 5.21 10.63
C ALA A 54 13.16 5.93 10.50
N GLY A 55 12.81 6.77 11.49
CA GLY A 55 11.61 7.60 11.47
C GLY A 55 11.60 8.61 10.32
N VAL A 56 12.73 9.29 10.06
CA VAL A 56 12.84 10.25 8.94
C VAL A 56 12.66 9.54 7.59
N ILE A 57 13.33 8.39 7.37
CA ILE A 57 13.21 7.65 6.11
C ILE A 57 11.76 7.21 5.88
N LYS A 58 11.11 6.65 6.92
CA LYS A 58 9.71 6.20 6.82
C LYS A 58 8.77 7.38 6.61
N GLY A 59 8.99 8.50 7.30
CA GLY A 59 8.22 9.73 7.14
C GLY A 59 8.31 10.31 5.73
N VAL A 60 9.52 10.39 5.15
CA VAL A 60 9.71 10.84 3.76
C VAL A 60 9.05 9.90 2.76
N THR A 61 9.13 8.60 3.02
CA THR A 61 8.49 7.58 2.18
C THR A 61 6.97 7.73 2.18
N GLU A 62 6.34 7.84 3.35
CA GLU A 62 4.89 7.99 3.48
C GLU A 62 4.41 9.35 2.96
N ALA A 63 5.18 10.42 3.17
CA ALA A 63 4.86 11.74 2.61
C ALA A 63 4.86 11.71 1.08
N THR A 64 5.88 11.09 0.47
CA THR A 64 5.97 10.93 -0.99
C THR A 64 4.82 10.07 -1.51
N ALA A 65 4.50 8.98 -0.81
CA ALA A 65 3.38 8.10 -1.16
C ALA A 65 2.03 8.84 -1.07
N SER A 66 1.81 9.65 -0.04
CA SER A 66 0.60 10.45 0.15
C SER A 66 0.42 11.47 -0.98
N ILE A 67 1.47 12.23 -1.31
CA ILE A 67 1.46 13.17 -2.43
C ILE A 67 1.11 12.43 -3.73
N THR A 68 1.76 11.29 -4.00
CA THR A 68 1.52 10.49 -5.20
C THR A 68 0.09 9.94 -5.27
N LYS A 69 -0.48 9.49 -4.14
CA LYS A 69 -1.86 8.99 -4.06
C LYS A 69 -2.88 10.06 -4.47
N ILE A 70 -2.65 11.33 -4.09
CA ILE A 70 -3.53 12.44 -4.48
C ILE A 70 -3.51 12.64 -6.01
N PHE A 71 -2.34 12.57 -6.64
CA PHE A 71 -2.21 12.71 -8.10
C PHE A 71 -2.70 11.48 -8.87
N SER A 72 -2.63 10.28 -8.28
CA SER A 72 -3.03 9.02 -8.92
C SER A 72 -4.50 9.03 -9.37
N GLY A 73 -5.40 9.64 -8.59
CA GLY A 73 -6.82 9.77 -8.96
C GLY A 73 -7.01 10.60 -10.23
N ALA A 74 -6.44 11.81 -10.27
CA ALA A 74 -6.51 12.68 -11.44
C ALA A 74 -5.82 12.06 -12.67
N LEU A 75 -4.72 11.33 -12.46
CA LEU A 75 -4.02 10.63 -13.54
C LEU A 75 -4.85 9.46 -14.08
N TRP A 76 -5.56 8.73 -13.22
CA TRP A 76 -6.46 7.65 -13.61
C TRP A 76 -7.63 8.15 -14.44
N ASP A 77 -8.21 9.31 -14.07
CA ASP A 77 -9.29 9.93 -14.81
C ASP A 77 -8.84 10.46 -16.20
N ALA A 78 -7.61 10.97 -16.29
CA ALA A 78 -7.07 11.51 -17.55
C ALA A 78 -6.54 10.43 -18.53
N ALA A 79 -5.84 9.41 -18.04
CA ALA A 79 -5.22 8.36 -18.87
C ALA A 79 -6.12 7.12 -19.07
N GLY A 80 -7.16 6.99 -18.26
CA GLY A 80 -8.10 5.89 -18.28
C GLY A 80 -7.57 4.58 -17.64
N PRO A 81 -8.48 3.63 -17.34
CA PRO A 81 -8.15 2.42 -16.57
C PRO A 81 -7.11 1.52 -17.24
N LYS A 82 -7.23 1.35 -18.57
CA LYS A 82 -6.36 0.44 -19.33
C LYS A 82 -4.94 1.01 -19.42
N GLY A 83 -4.79 2.30 -19.71
CA GLY A 83 -3.49 2.95 -19.87
C GLY A 83 -2.68 2.94 -18.57
N THR A 84 -3.31 3.32 -17.45
CA THR A 84 -2.64 3.36 -16.14
C THR A 84 -2.27 1.96 -15.65
N PHE A 85 -3.09 0.95 -15.91
CA PHE A 85 -2.78 -0.44 -15.58
C PHE A 85 -1.58 -0.98 -16.35
N PHE A 86 -1.54 -0.78 -17.67
CA PHE A 86 -0.40 -1.20 -18.49
C PHE A 86 0.88 -0.43 -18.15
N ALA A 87 0.78 0.87 -17.86
CA ALA A 87 1.94 1.65 -17.41
C ALA A 87 2.53 1.10 -16.10
N GLY A 88 1.67 0.79 -15.12
CA GLY A 88 2.08 0.15 -13.87
C GLY A 88 2.68 -1.25 -14.09
N ALA A 89 2.08 -2.06 -14.96
CA ALA A 89 2.58 -3.39 -15.29
C ALA A 89 3.95 -3.33 -15.99
N CYS A 90 4.14 -2.43 -16.96
CA CYS A 90 5.42 -2.21 -17.61
C CYS A 90 6.50 -1.74 -16.62
N PHE A 91 6.16 -0.81 -15.73
CA PHE A 91 7.08 -0.35 -14.68
C PHE A 91 7.49 -1.49 -13.75
N ALA A 92 6.54 -2.32 -13.31
CA ALA A 92 6.81 -3.48 -12.46
C ALA A 92 7.72 -4.51 -13.16
N LEU A 93 7.47 -4.79 -14.45
CA LEU A 93 8.31 -5.69 -15.24
C LEU A 93 9.73 -5.14 -15.44
N LEU A 94 9.88 -3.84 -15.71
CA LEU A 94 11.18 -3.19 -15.82
C LEU A 94 11.95 -3.23 -14.50
N ALA A 95 11.28 -2.97 -13.37
CA ALA A 95 11.89 -3.08 -12.05
C ALA A 95 12.32 -4.51 -11.73
N PHE A 96 11.50 -5.50 -12.07
CA PHE A 96 11.81 -6.92 -11.88
C PHE A 96 12.99 -7.37 -12.76
N ALA A 97 13.03 -6.95 -14.03
CA ALA A 97 14.15 -7.20 -14.91
C ALA A 97 15.44 -6.53 -14.40
N GLY A 98 15.34 -5.30 -13.91
CA GLY A 98 16.44 -4.58 -13.27
C GLY A 98 16.98 -5.31 -12.04
N LEU A 99 16.11 -5.87 -11.21
CA LEU A 99 16.50 -6.66 -10.05
C LEU A 99 17.23 -7.94 -10.46
N LEU A 100 16.75 -8.66 -11.48
CA LEU A 100 17.43 -9.85 -11.99
C LEU A 100 18.81 -9.52 -12.57
N ALA A 101 18.92 -8.39 -13.30
CA ALA A 101 20.19 -7.91 -13.84
C ALA A 101 21.17 -7.47 -12.74
N ALA A 102 20.67 -6.83 -11.67
CA ALA A 102 21.47 -6.49 -10.50
C ALA A 102 21.95 -7.74 -9.74
N ARG A 103 21.12 -8.78 -9.67
CA ARG A 103 21.48 -10.06 -9.03
C ARG A 103 22.69 -10.71 -9.68
N GLY A 104 22.83 -10.61 -11.00
CA GLY A 104 24.00 -11.10 -11.73
C GLY A 104 25.30 -10.36 -11.41
N LYS A 105 25.23 -9.08 -11.04
CA LYS A 105 26.41 -8.27 -10.68
C LYS A 105 26.89 -8.53 -9.26
N ILE A 106 25.97 -8.79 -8.32
CA ILE A 106 26.33 -9.04 -6.90
C ILE A 106 26.96 -10.43 -6.71
N GLY A 107 26.63 -11.39 -7.58
CA GLY A 107 27.25 -12.73 -7.58
C GLY A 107 28.65 -12.79 -8.20
N LEU A 108 29.02 -11.85 -9.07
CA LEU A 108 30.33 -11.84 -9.74
C LEU A 108 31.42 -11.11 -8.93
N THR A 109 31.05 -10.25 -7.97
CA THR A 109 32.01 -9.52 -7.11
C THR A 109 32.43 -10.29 -5.85
N ILE A 110 31.83 -11.45 -5.56
CA ILE A 110 32.24 -12.34 -4.44
C ILE A 110 33.20 -13.45 -4.92
N VAL A 111 33.46 -13.55 -6.23
CA VAL A 111 34.28 -14.62 -6.84
C VAL A 111 35.63 -14.10 -7.38
N GLU A 112 35.87 -12.79 -7.35
CA GLU A 112 37.22 -12.21 -7.55
C GLU A 112 37.84 -11.71 -6.24
#